data_AF-A0A0S7ZCP2-F1
#
_entry.id   AF-A0A0S7ZCP2-F1
#
_cell.length_a   1.000
_cell.length_b   1.000
_cell.length_c   1.000
_cell.angle_alpha   90.00
_cell.angle_beta   90.00
_cell.angle_gamma   90.00
#
_symmetry.space_group_name_H-M   'P 1'
#
loop_
_entity.id
_entity.type
_entity.pdbx_description
1 polymer ?
#
loop_
_entity_poly.entity_id
_entity_poly.type
_entity_poly.pdbx_seq_one_letter_code
_entity_poly.pdbx_strand_id
1 'polypeptide(L)'
;MFDELRAAFREALENFNKELSRDNVSETADRLLVGMRNEIVSEKAAVAGVEDQLAKTRAQIDRLKGEAATARRREEMARSIDDEETVRLAAEFATKAEQHVAVLEKKEAALSEELGFRSRTVEEMYARFNEAKEKRDALSATTGRTGARETLSEADDLFAELDRMAEKIEGNEARGEAAQAFDELDLSPESEYRVDLDEPPPSRELDVDAALQELKRRMKEKG
;
A
#
# COMPACT_ATOMS: atom_id res chain seq x y z
N MET A 1 -1.18 10.88 3.33
CA MET A 1 -1.64 10.12 2.14
C MET A 1 -3.09 9.59 2.25
N PHE A 2 -3.43 8.62 3.12
CA PHE A 2 -4.84 8.14 3.20
C PHE A 2 -5.80 9.18 3.82
N ASP A 3 -5.32 9.97 4.79
CA ASP A 3 -6.12 11.06 5.39
C ASP A 3 -6.30 12.25 4.44
N GLU A 4 -5.35 12.49 3.54
CA GLU A 4 -5.49 13.43 2.42
C GLU A 4 -6.52 12.92 1.41
N LEU A 5 -6.56 11.60 1.14
CA LEU A 5 -7.61 10.99 0.32
C LEU A 5 -9.00 11.13 0.96
N ARG A 6 -9.09 11.09 2.30
CA ARG A 6 -10.33 11.30 3.05
C ARG A 6 -10.76 12.77 3.10
N ALA A 7 -9.82 13.69 3.25
CA ALA A 7 -10.07 15.12 3.19
C ALA A 7 -10.54 15.51 1.79
N ALA A 8 -9.83 15.04 0.76
CA ALA A 8 -10.23 15.21 -0.64
C ALA A 8 -11.59 14.55 -0.93
N PHE A 9 -11.92 13.41 -0.34
CA PHE A 9 -13.23 12.78 -0.48
C PHE A 9 -14.35 13.60 0.19
N ARG A 10 -14.08 14.20 1.36
CA ARG A 10 -15.05 15.01 2.11
C ARG A 10 -15.29 16.36 1.43
N GLU A 11 -14.23 17.00 0.95
CA GLU A 11 -14.28 18.22 0.15
C GLU A 11 -14.92 17.96 -1.23
N ALA A 12 -14.59 16.84 -1.88
CA ALA A 12 -15.26 16.42 -3.10
C ALA A 12 -16.73 16.14 -2.86
N LEU A 13 -17.15 15.54 -1.75
CA LEU A 13 -18.56 15.35 -1.39
C LEU A 13 -19.30 16.67 -1.11
N GLU A 14 -18.65 17.64 -0.47
CA GLU A 14 -19.21 18.97 -0.21
C GLU A 14 -19.34 19.80 -1.49
N ASN A 15 -18.35 19.76 -2.38
CA ASN A 15 -18.43 20.34 -3.73
C ASN A 15 -19.44 19.61 -4.62
N PHE A 16 -19.52 18.28 -4.50
CA PHE A 16 -20.47 17.43 -5.20
C PHE A 16 -21.93 17.68 -4.80
N ASN A 17 -22.19 17.98 -3.53
CA ASN A 17 -23.51 18.42 -3.07
C ASN A 17 -23.90 19.79 -3.64
N LYS A 18 -22.92 20.64 -3.97
CA LYS A 18 -23.12 21.95 -4.62
C LYS A 18 -23.36 21.85 -6.13
N GLU A 19 -22.77 20.87 -6.82
CA GLU A 19 -22.79 20.75 -8.30
C GLU A 19 -23.84 19.78 -8.86
N LEU A 20 -24.77 19.29 -8.03
CA LEU A 20 -25.64 18.16 -8.39
C LEU A 20 -26.86 18.55 -9.24
N SER A 21 -26.60 18.87 -10.52
CA SER A 21 -27.48 18.41 -11.60
C SER A 21 -27.28 16.90 -11.77
N ARG A 22 -28.13 16.15 -11.05
CA ARG A 22 -28.43 14.70 -10.95
C ARG A 22 -27.82 13.61 -11.87
N ASP A 23 -27.12 13.89 -12.97
CA ASP A 23 -26.70 12.85 -13.93
C ASP A 23 -25.26 12.28 -13.72
N ASN A 24 -24.35 12.97 -13.02
CA ASN A 24 -22.92 12.57 -12.91
C ASN A 24 -22.53 11.81 -11.63
N VAL A 25 -23.49 11.53 -10.74
CA VAL A 25 -23.25 10.95 -9.40
C VAL A 25 -22.77 9.49 -9.47
N SER A 26 -23.38 8.69 -10.34
CA SER A 26 -23.07 7.25 -10.44
C SER A 26 -21.68 7.00 -11.03
N GLU A 27 -21.29 7.77 -12.05
CA GLU A 27 -20.03 7.54 -12.76
C GLU A 27 -18.80 7.88 -11.88
N THR A 28 -18.88 8.95 -11.09
CA THR A 28 -17.81 9.34 -10.16
C THR A 28 -17.65 8.33 -9.02
N ALA A 29 -18.76 7.83 -8.47
CA ALA A 29 -18.73 6.78 -7.44
C ALA A 29 -18.15 5.45 -7.98
N ASP A 30 -18.49 5.08 -9.21
CA ASP A 30 -17.95 3.87 -9.85
C ASP A 30 -16.45 3.99 -10.14
N ARG A 31 -15.98 5.17 -10.59
CA ARG A 31 -14.52 5.43 -10.76
C ARG A 31 -13.77 5.32 -9.43
N LEU A 32 -14.33 5.85 -8.34
CA LEU A 32 -13.72 5.74 -7.01
C LEU A 32 -13.61 4.28 -6.56
N LEU A 33 -14.66 3.48 -6.73
CA LEU A 33 -14.65 2.06 -6.38
C LEU A 33 -13.61 1.28 -7.20
N VAL A 34 -13.41 1.63 -8.48
CA VAL A 34 -12.32 1.07 -9.29
C VAL A 34 -10.95 1.46 -8.74
N GLY A 35 -10.76 2.73 -8.35
CA GLY A 35 -9.53 3.21 -7.72
C GLY A 35 -9.21 2.45 -6.42
N MET A 36 -10.18 2.32 -5.52
CA MET A 36 -10.03 1.56 -4.27
C MET A 36 -9.69 0.09 -4.52
N ARG A 37 -10.31 -0.54 -5.52
CA ARG A 37 -9.99 -1.92 -5.91
C ARG A 37 -8.53 -2.04 -6.39
N ASN A 38 -8.09 -1.12 -7.24
CA ASN A 38 -6.73 -1.13 -7.77
C ASN A 38 -5.71 -0.97 -6.64
N GLU A 39 -5.99 -0.10 -5.68
CA GLU A 39 -5.13 0.10 -4.50
C GLU A 39 -5.04 -1.18 -3.66
N ILE A 40 -6.17 -1.85 -3.40
CA ILE A 40 -6.20 -3.15 -2.70
C ILE A 40 -5.36 -4.20 -3.44
N VAL A 41 -5.45 -4.25 -4.77
CA VAL A 41 -4.67 -5.19 -5.59
C VAL A 41 -3.17 -4.87 -5.50
N SER A 42 -2.80 -3.59 -5.59
CA SER A 42 -1.42 -3.14 -5.42
C SER A 42 -0.87 -3.53 -4.04
N GLU A 43 -1.63 -3.24 -2.98
CA GLU A 43 -1.22 -3.53 -1.62
C GLU A 43 -1.06 -5.03 -1.36
N LYS A 44 -1.95 -5.85 -1.93
CA LYS A 44 -1.82 -7.32 -1.93
C LYS A 44 -0.58 -7.82 -2.66
N ALA A 45 -0.23 -7.22 -3.80
CA ALA A 45 0.98 -7.60 -4.53
C ALA A 45 2.23 -7.32 -3.68
N ALA A 46 2.23 -6.20 -2.96
CA ALA A 46 3.33 -5.88 -2.06
C ALA A 46 3.34 -6.78 -0.79
N VAL A 47 2.18 -7.23 -0.28
CA VAL A 47 2.12 -8.28 0.78
C VAL A 47 2.80 -9.56 0.29
N ALA A 48 2.46 -10.04 -0.91
CA ALA A 48 3.09 -11.23 -1.49
C ALA A 48 4.60 -11.03 -1.70
N GLY A 49 5.04 -9.82 -2.01
CA GLY A 49 6.46 -9.47 -2.09
C GLY A 49 7.18 -9.62 -0.74
N VAL A 50 6.56 -9.15 0.35
CA VAL A 50 7.12 -9.31 1.71
C VAL A 50 7.15 -10.78 2.14
N GLU A 51 6.10 -11.55 1.82
CA GLU A 51 6.05 -13.00 2.10
C GLU A 51 7.19 -13.76 1.40
N ASP A 52 7.45 -13.46 0.12
CA ASP A 52 8.56 -14.05 -0.64
C ASP A 52 9.92 -13.66 -0.04
N GLN A 53 10.11 -12.40 0.35
CA GLN A 53 11.33 -11.95 1.02
C GLN A 53 11.54 -12.65 2.36
N LEU A 54 10.47 -12.86 3.13
CA LEU A 54 10.49 -13.57 4.40
C LEU A 54 10.89 -15.04 4.20
N ALA A 55 10.28 -15.71 3.22
CA ALA A 55 10.60 -17.11 2.88
C ALA A 55 12.07 -17.27 2.45
N LYS A 56 12.58 -16.37 1.61
CA LYS A 56 13.98 -16.36 1.20
C LYS A 56 14.94 -16.11 2.37
N THR A 57 14.59 -15.17 3.25
CA THR A 57 15.38 -14.85 4.45
C THR A 57 15.48 -16.06 5.38
N ARG A 58 14.37 -16.76 5.63
CA ARG A 58 14.33 -18.01 6.42
C ARG A 58 15.19 -19.11 5.80
N ALA A 59 15.05 -19.35 4.50
CA ALA A 59 15.87 -20.34 3.81
C ALA A 59 17.37 -20.02 3.90
N GLN A 60 17.73 -18.74 3.85
CA GLN A 60 19.12 -18.29 4.02
C GLN A 60 19.63 -18.50 5.44
N ILE A 61 18.81 -18.23 6.47
CA ILE A 61 19.11 -18.52 7.87
C ILE A 61 19.40 -20.01 8.07
N ASP A 62 18.50 -20.88 7.61
CA ASP A 62 18.63 -22.33 7.76
C ASP A 62 19.89 -22.86 7.08
N ARG A 63 20.18 -22.37 5.87
CA ARG A 63 21.40 -22.70 5.14
C ARG A 63 22.64 -22.30 5.93
N LEU A 64 22.72 -21.05 6.39
CA LEU A 64 23.89 -20.55 7.13
C LEU A 64 24.08 -21.25 8.47
N LYS A 65 22.99 -21.59 9.18
CA LYS A 65 23.05 -22.42 10.39
C LYS A 65 23.64 -23.80 10.09
N GLY A 66 23.23 -24.43 8.99
CA GLY A 66 23.78 -25.71 8.53
C GLY A 66 25.27 -25.63 8.15
N GLU A 67 25.66 -24.57 7.45
CA GLU A 67 27.06 -24.29 7.08
C GLU A 67 27.93 -24.04 8.33
N ALA A 68 27.46 -23.23 9.28
CA ALA A 68 28.13 -22.97 10.55
C ALA A 68 28.33 -24.26 11.36
N ALA A 69 27.28 -25.07 11.52
CA ALA A 69 27.37 -26.36 12.21
C ALA A 69 28.36 -27.32 11.55
N THR A 70 28.42 -27.31 10.20
CA THR A 70 29.40 -28.11 9.46
C THR A 70 30.83 -27.62 9.69
N ALA A 71 31.04 -26.30 9.72
CA ALA A 71 32.34 -25.72 10.05
C ALA A 71 32.77 -26.06 11.48
N ARG A 72 31.87 -25.98 12.47
CA ARG A 72 32.15 -26.40 13.86
C ARG A 72 32.57 -27.87 13.96
N ARG A 73 31.88 -28.78 13.26
CA ARG A 73 32.30 -30.20 13.21
C ARG A 73 33.68 -30.38 12.57
N ARG A 74 33.99 -29.62 11.53
CA ARG A 74 35.32 -29.66 10.88
C ARG A 74 36.42 -29.11 11.78
N GLU A 75 36.12 -28.06 12.54
CA GLU A 75 37.00 -27.50 13.57
C GLU A 75 37.35 -28.57 14.61
N GLU A 76 36.36 -29.30 15.12
CA GLU A 76 36.56 -30.38 16.10
C GLU A 76 37.39 -31.53 15.53
N MET A 77 37.11 -31.96 14.29
CA MET A 77 37.90 -33.00 13.62
C MET A 77 39.35 -32.57 13.39
N ALA A 78 39.57 -31.34 12.91
CA ALA A 78 40.91 -30.80 12.67
C ALA A 78 41.73 -30.70 13.96
N ARG A 79 41.07 -30.32 15.07
CA ARG A 79 41.69 -30.28 16.39
C ARG A 79 42.17 -31.66 16.83
N SER A 80 41.46 -32.73 16.47
CA SER A 80 41.84 -34.10 16.85
C SER A 80 43.09 -34.63 16.12
N ILE A 81 43.52 -33.96 15.04
CA ILE A 81 44.70 -34.32 14.24
C ILE A 81 45.77 -33.22 14.26
N ASP A 82 45.66 -32.25 15.18
CA ASP A 82 46.57 -31.12 15.34
C ASP A 82 46.74 -30.25 14.06
N ASP A 83 45.70 -30.16 13.23
CA ASP A 83 45.65 -29.24 12.08
C ASP A 83 45.17 -27.86 12.52
N GLU A 84 46.10 -27.05 13.04
CA GLU A 84 45.82 -25.72 13.57
C GLU A 84 45.27 -24.73 12.53
N GLU A 85 45.69 -24.85 11.26
CA GLU A 85 45.23 -23.96 10.20
C GLU A 85 43.75 -24.19 9.90
N THR A 86 43.35 -25.46 9.76
CA THR A 86 41.95 -25.82 9.53
C THR A 86 41.09 -25.47 10.74
N VAL A 87 41.58 -25.67 11.98
CA VAL A 87 40.88 -25.24 13.20
C VAL A 87 40.58 -23.74 13.15
N ARG A 88 41.59 -22.91 12.89
CA ARG A 88 41.42 -21.46 12.82
C ARG A 88 40.43 -21.06 11.74
N LEU A 89 40.59 -21.57 10.52
CA LEU A 89 39.74 -21.18 9.39
C LEU A 89 38.28 -21.62 9.59
N ALA A 90 38.06 -22.82 10.13
CA ALA A 90 36.73 -23.32 10.43
C ALA A 90 36.03 -22.49 11.51
N ALA A 91 36.76 -22.11 12.57
CA ALA A 91 36.24 -21.24 13.63
C ALA A 91 35.88 -19.84 13.13
N GLU A 92 36.73 -19.23 12.29
CA GLU A 92 36.45 -17.93 11.67
C GLU A 92 35.23 -17.99 10.76
N PHE A 93 35.12 -19.03 9.93
CA PHE A 93 33.97 -19.21 9.04
C PHE A 93 32.67 -19.40 9.84
N ALA A 94 32.68 -20.26 10.85
CA ALA A 94 31.53 -20.48 11.72
C ALA A 94 31.08 -19.19 12.41
N THR A 95 32.03 -18.43 12.97
CA THR A 95 31.74 -17.16 13.65
C THR A 95 31.12 -16.14 12.68
N LYS A 96 31.65 -16.00 11.46
CA LYS A 96 31.09 -15.11 10.43
C LYS A 96 29.68 -15.53 10.02
N ALA A 97 29.45 -16.83 9.86
CA ALA A 97 28.12 -17.37 9.53
C ALA A 97 27.11 -17.11 10.66
N GLU A 98 27.50 -17.33 11.93
CA GLU A 98 26.68 -17.05 13.11
C GLU A 98 26.34 -15.55 13.23
N GLN A 99 27.30 -14.66 12.98
CA GLN A 99 27.06 -13.22 12.94
C GLN A 99 26.06 -12.82 11.84
N HIS A 100 26.19 -13.41 10.65
CA HIS A 100 25.26 -13.16 9.55
C HIS A 100 23.85 -13.68 9.84
N VAL A 101 23.74 -14.86 10.46
CA VAL A 101 22.46 -15.41 10.96
C VAL A 101 21.79 -14.42 11.91
N ALA A 102 22.52 -13.86 12.87
CA ALA A 102 21.95 -12.88 13.82
C ALA A 102 21.41 -11.61 13.13
N VAL A 103 22.02 -11.17 12.03
CA VAL A 103 21.52 -10.06 11.22
C VAL A 103 20.25 -10.47 10.45
N LEU A 104 20.24 -11.66 9.86
CA LEU A 104 19.08 -12.16 9.12
C LEU A 104 17.88 -12.45 10.02
N GLU A 105 18.09 -12.91 11.25
CA GLU A 105 17.00 -13.10 12.23
C GLU A 105 16.34 -11.76 12.60
N LYS A 106 17.12 -10.68 12.74
CA LYS A 106 16.56 -9.33 12.91
C LYS A 106 15.75 -8.89 11.68
N LYS A 107 16.25 -9.21 10.49
CA LYS A 107 15.53 -8.94 9.23
C LYS A 107 14.23 -9.75 9.15
N GLU A 108 14.25 -11.03 9.54
CA GLU A 108 13.06 -11.88 9.59
C GLU A 108 11.99 -11.30 10.53
N ALA A 109 12.39 -10.84 11.71
CA ALA A 109 11.49 -10.19 12.66
C ALA A 109 10.85 -8.94 12.06
N ALA A 110 11.66 -8.04 11.47
CA ALA A 110 11.16 -6.83 10.83
C ALA A 110 10.19 -7.13 9.67
N LEU A 111 10.52 -8.09 8.80
CA LEU A 111 9.64 -8.51 7.70
C LEU A 111 8.33 -9.15 8.21
N SER A 112 8.38 -9.88 9.33
CA SER A 112 7.19 -10.48 9.94
C SER A 112 6.26 -9.42 10.53
N GLU A 113 6.82 -8.39 11.17
CA GLU A 113 6.07 -7.24 11.66
C GLU A 113 5.44 -6.43 10.51
N GLU A 114 6.22 -6.18 9.46
CA GLU A 114 5.74 -5.49 8.25
C GLU A 114 4.60 -6.28 7.58
N LEU A 115 4.75 -7.60 7.44
CA LEU A 115 3.70 -8.45 6.92
C LEU A 115 2.41 -8.30 7.73
N GLY A 116 2.52 -8.38 9.06
CA GLY A 116 1.38 -8.20 9.95
C GLY A 116 0.75 -6.80 9.89
N PHE A 117 1.53 -5.75 9.65
CA PHE A 117 1.02 -4.40 9.40
C PHE A 117 0.25 -4.33 8.07
N ARG A 118 0.87 -4.75 6.97
CA ARG A 118 0.29 -4.67 5.62
C ARG A 118 -0.95 -5.56 5.48
N SER A 119 -0.97 -6.75 6.08
CA SER A 119 -2.16 -7.60 6.09
C SER A 119 -3.36 -6.93 6.75
N ARG A 120 -3.15 -6.26 7.90
CA ARG A 120 -4.21 -5.47 8.56
C ARG A 120 -4.65 -4.29 7.70
N THR A 121 -3.72 -3.60 7.06
CA THR A 121 -4.03 -2.51 6.12
C THR A 121 -4.93 -2.99 4.98
N VAL A 122 -4.65 -4.17 4.39
CA VAL A 122 -5.50 -4.76 3.35
C VAL A 122 -6.91 -5.06 3.87
N GLU A 123 -7.03 -5.59 5.09
CA GLU A 123 -8.34 -5.85 5.73
C GLU A 123 -9.13 -4.56 5.94
N GLU A 124 -8.49 -3.50 6.42
CA GLU A 124 -9.11 -2.18 6.58
C GLU A 124 -9.53 -1.59 5.23
N MET A 125 -8.71 -1.71 4.19
CA MET A 125 -9.06 -1.26 2.84
C MET A 125 -10.27 -2.01 2.30
N TYR A 126 -10.38 -3.32 2.55
CA TYR A 126 -11.56 -4.09 2.19
C TYR A 126 -12.82 -3.65 2.93
N ALA A 127 -12.73 -3.38 4.24
CA ALA A 127 -13.85 -2.88 5.01
C ALA A 127 -14.35 -1.54 4.45
N ARG A 128 -13.43 -0.61 4.16
CA ARG A 128 -13.76 0.70 3.56
C ARG A 128 -14.33 0.56 2.15
N PHE A 129 -13.80 -0.36 1.34
CA PHE A 129 -14.33 -0.63 0.01
C PHE A 129 -15.77 -1.15 0.05
N ASN A 130 -16.08 -2.08 0.97
CA ASN A 130 -17.44 -2.60 1.12
C ASN A 130 -18.40 -1.52 1.62
N GLU A 131 -17.99 -0.70 2.59
CA GLU A 131 -18.79 0.43 3.07
C GLU A 131 -19.09 1.44 1.95
N ALA A 132 -18.08 1.78 1.13
CA ALA A 132 -18.25 2.67 -0.02
C ALA A 132 -19.21 2.07 -1.07
N LYS A 133 -19.11 0.76 -1.31
CA LYS A 133 -19.99 0.03 -2.23
C LYS A 133 -21.44 0.04 -1.74
N GLU A 134 -21.68 -0.25 -0.46
CA GLU A 134 -23.02 -0.21 0.14
C GLU A 134 -23.64 1.19 0.05
N LYS A 135 -22.86 2.24 0.34
CA LYS A 135 -23.30 3.64 0.17
C LYS A 135 -23.67 3.96 -1.28
N ARG A 136 -22.88 3.48 -2.26
CA ARG A 136 -23.20 3.64 -3.68
C ARG A 136 -24.48 2.91 -4.07
N ASP A 137 -24.64 1.68 -3.62
CA ASP A 137 -25.83 0.86 -3.92
C ASP A 137 -27.10 1.48 -3.31
N ALA A 138 -27.02 2.00 -2.08
CA ALA A 138 -28.10 2.75 -1.44
C ALA A 138 -28.46 4.01 -2.24
N LEU A 139 -27.47 4.81 -2.65
CA LEU A 139 -27.70 6.04 -3.42
C LEU A 139 -28.35 5.74 -4.79
N SER A 140 -27.94 4.65 -5.44
CA SER A 140 -28.54 4.19 -6.69
C SER A 140 -30.00 3.72 -6.50
N ALA A 141 -30.29 3.01 -5.41
CA ALA A 141 -31.66 2.57 -5.08
C ALA A 141 -32.62 3.73 -4.74
N THR A 142 -32.14 4.76 -4.03
CA THR A 142 -32.93 5.96 -3.73
C THR A 142 -33.21 6.76 -5.01
N THR A 143 -32.22 6.85 -5.91
CA THR A 143 -32.38 7.50 -7.22
C THR A 143 -33.37 6.75 -8.11
N GLY A 144 -33.32 5.41 -8.09
CA GLY A 144 -34.26 4.55 -8.82
C GLY A 144 -35.70 4.60 -8.31
N ARG A 145 -35.93 4.82 -7.01
CA ARG A 145 -37.28 5.02 -6.43
C ARG A 145 -37.87 6.40 -6.73
N THR A 146 -37.02 7.42 -6.85
CA THR A 146 -37.41 8.81 -7.14
C THR A 146 -37.90 8.99 -8.58
N GLY A 147 -37.59 8.06 -9.49
CA GLY A 147 -38.06 8.08 -10.89
C GLY A 147 -39.54 7.72 -11.09
N ALA A 148 -40.22 7.20 -10.08
CA ALA A 148 -41.62 6.83 -10.17
C ALA A 148 -42.34 6.99 -8.82
N ARG A 149 -42.78 8.22 -8.49
CA ARG A 149 -44.21 8.62 -8.37
C ARG A 149 -44.52 9.77 -7.38
N GLU A 150 -43.67 10.18 -6.43
CA GLU A 150 -44.14 11.05 -5.31
C GLU A 150 -43.16 12.17 -4.85
N THR A 151 -42.35 12.75 -5.75
CA THR A 151 -41.19 13.59 -5.36
C THR A 151 -41.46 15.08 -5.11
N LEU A 152 -42.67 15.47 -4.71
CA LEU A 152 -42.94 16.90 -4.45
C LEU A 152 -43.54 17.19 -3.07
N SER A 153 -44.07 16.21 -2.33
CA SER A 153 -44.70 16.48 -1.03
C SER A 153 -43.89 15.97 0.17
N GLU A 154 -43.22 14.83 0.06
CA GLU A 154 -42.48 14.25 1.20
C GLU A 154 -41.06 14.82 1.37
N ALA A 155 -40.47 15.37 0.29
CA ALA A 155 -39.17 16.03 0.38
C ALA A 155 -39.26 17.32 1.22
N ASP A 156 -40.32 18.10 1.05
CA ASP A 156 -40.55 19.34 1.80
C ASP A 156 -40.77 19.07 3.30
N ASP A 157 -41.46 17.98 3.65
CA ASP A 157 -41.65 17.57 5.06
C ASP A 157 -40.32 17.11 5.71
N LEU A 158 -39.43 16.45 4.95
CA LEU A 158 -38.12 15.99 5.43
C LEU A 158 -37.12 17.14 5.59
N PHE A 159 -37.14 18.14 4.69
CA PHE A 159 -36.33 19.35 4.82
C PHE A 159 -36.77 20.20 6.02
N ALA A 160 -38.09 20.31 6.27
CA ALA A 160 -38.63 20.98 7.44
C ALA A 160 -38.31 20.27 8.78
N GLU A 161 -38.02 18.96 8.74
CA GLU A 161 -37.54 18.20 9.90
C GLU A 161 -36.03 18.37 10.11
N LEU A 162 -35.25 18.47 9.04
CA LEU A 162 -33.80 18.73 9.07
C LEU A 162 -33.46 20.15 9.54
N ASP A 163 -34.21 21.17 9.12
CA ASP A 163 -34.02 22.55 9.60
C ASP A 163 -34.28 22.67 11.11
N ARG A 164 -35.29 21.94 11.62
CA ARG A 164 -35.58 21.86 13.06
C ARG A 164 -34.52 21.08 13.85
N MET A 165 -33.80 20.15 13.23
CA MET A 165 -32.63 19.51 13.85
C MET A 165 -31.38 20.40 13.80
N ALA A 166 -31.19 21.17 12.73
CA ALA A 166 -30.06 22.09 12.58
C ALA A 166 -30.12 23.23 13.60
N GLU A 167 -31.29 23.85 13.81
CA GLU A 167 -31.52 24.86 14.87
C GLU A 167 -31.23 24.30 16.27
N LYS A 168 -31.44 22.99 16.47
CA LYS A 168 -31.19 22.32 17.76
C LYS A 168 -29.71 22.00 18.00
N ILE A 169 -28.89 21.94 16.94
CA ILE A 169 -27.46 21.59 16.99
C ILE A 169 -26.58 22.85 17.01
N GLU A 170 -27.02 23.95 16.37
CA GLU A 170 -26.30 25.23 16.32
C GLU A 170 -26.18 25.92 17.69
N GLY A 171 -26.96 25.48 18.70
CA GLY A 171 -26.85 25.94 20.08
C GLY A 171 -25.62 25.44 20.87
N ASN A 172 -24.67 24.73 20.25
CA ASN A 172 -23.45 24.24 20.90
C ASN A 172 -22.18 24.64 20.09
N GLU A 173 -21.56 25.75 20.48
CA GLU A 173 -20.41 26.40 19.86
C GLU A 173 -19.10 25.57 19.93
N ALA A 174 -18.39 25.41 18.79
CA ALA A 174 -16.91 25.27 18.73
C ALA A 174 -16.39 25.10 17.27
N ARG A 175 -16.32 26.17 16.47
CA ARG A 175 -15.72 26.11 15.09
C ARG A 175 -14.79 27.27 14.71
N GLY A 176 -14.32 28.07 15.66
CA GLY A 176 -13.59 29.31 15.39
C GLY A 176 -12.08 29.21 15.12
N GLU A 177 -11.39 28.12 15.46
CA GLU A 177 -9.91 28.16 15.57
C GLU A 177 -9.15 27.50 14.41
N ALA A 178 -9.79 26.67 13.58
CA ALA A 178 -9.07 25.90 12.55
C ALA A 178 -8.84 26.66 11.22
N ALA A 179 -9.60 27.72 10.95
CA ALA A 179 -9.54 28.45 9.68
C ALA A 179 -8.32 29.38 9.56
N GLN A 180 -7.69 29.76 10.67
CA GLN A 180 -6.61 30.75 10.68
C GLN A 180 -5.23 30.17 10.33
N ALA A 181 -5.04 28.84 10.46
CA ALA A 181 -3.75 28.20 10.21
C ALA A 181 -3.51 27.86 8.73
N PHE A 182 -4.55 27.89 7.89
CA PHE A 182 -4.45 27.51 6.47
C PHE A 182 -4.11 28.68 5.54
N ASP A 183 -4.34 29.92 6.01
CA ASP A 183 -4.11 31.15 5.23
C ASP A 183 -2.62 31.56 5.18
N GLU A 184 -1.76 30.88 5.94
CA GLU A 184 -0.31 31.17 6.05
C GLU A 184 0.59 30.39 5.06
N LEU A 185 0.06 29.44 4.27
CA LEU A 185 0.87 28.72 3.27
C LEU A 185 0.89 29.43 1.90
N ASP A 186 2.07 29.94 1.50
CA ASP A 186 2.28 30.53 0.16
C ASP A 186 2.43 29.43 -0.92
N LEU A 187 1.49 29.41 -1.87
CA LEU A 187 1.40 28.46 -2.98
C LEU A 187 1.79 29.12 -4.32
N SER A 188 2.61 30.16 -4.30
CA SER A 188 3.00 30.88 -5.52
C SER A 188 3.87 30.04 -6.49
N PRO A 189 3.88 30.39 -7.79
CA PRO A 189 4.48 29.57 -8.86
C PRO A 189 6.01 29.40 -8.82
N GLU A 190 6.72 30.10 -7.93
CA GLU A 190 8.18 30.09 -7.81
C GLU A 190 8.70 29.20 -6.64
N SER A 191 7.81 28.40 -6.03
CA SER A 191 8.11 27.48 -4.93
C SER A 191 9.13 26.38 -5.31
N GLU A 192 10.09 26.09 -4.43
CA GLU A 192 11.14 25.08 -4.64
C GLU A 192 10.60 23.63 -4.76
N TYR A 193 9.32 23.42 -4.46
CA TYR A 193 8.70 22.10 -4.36
C TYR A 193 7.99 21.62 -5.64
N ARG A 194 8.20 22.29 -6.79
CA ARG A 194 7.55 21.88 -8.04
C ARG A 194 8.32 20.77 -8.77
N VAL A 195 7.59 19.69 -9.09
CA VAL A 195 8.03 18.61 -10.00
C VAL A 195 7.30 18.79 -11.33
N ASP A 196 8.05 18.95 -12.43
CA ASP A 196 7.46 19.10 -13.77
C ASP A 196 7.15 17.73 -14.38
N LEU A 197 5.86 17.48 -14.64
CA LEU A 197 5.35 16.18 -15.11
C LEU A 197 5.52 15.95 -16.62
N ASP A 198 5.94 16.96 -17.38
CA ASP A 198 6.10 16.90 -18.84
C ASP A 198 7.52 16.47 -19.29
N GLU A 199 8.45 16.20 -18.37
CA GLU A 199 9.80 15.73 -18.70
C GLU A 199 9.81 14.20 -18.90
N PRO A 200 10.20 13.69 -20.09
CA PRO A 200 10.19 12.25 -20.34
C PRO A 200 11.33 11.53 -19.59
N PRO A 201 11.10 10.29 -19.12
CA PRO A 201 12.10 9.54 -18.36
C PRO A 201 13.32 9.17 -19.24
N PRO A 202 14.55 9.13 -18.68
CA PRO A 202 15.74 8.83 -19.47
C PRO A 202 15.70 7.41 -20.02
N SER A 203 15.70 7.26 -21.34
CA SER A 203 15.74 5.98 -22.04
C SER A 203 17.13 5.35 -21.97
N ARG A 204 17.24 4.15 -21.40
CA ARG A 204 18.42 3.28 -21.57
C ARG A 204 18.16 2.32 -22.73
N GLU A 205 18.92 2.45 -23.82
CA GLU A 205 18.88 1.51 -24.94
C GLU A 205 19.39 0.13 -24.49
N LEU A 206 18.57 -0.91 -24.67
CA LEU A 206 18.97 -2.30 -24.45
C LEU A 206 19.50 -2.88 -25.76
N ASP A 207 20.69 -3.48 -25.72
CA ASP A 207 21.31 -4.14 -26.87
C ASP A 207 20.57 -5.45 -27.20
N VAL A 208 19.66 -5.34 -28.17
CA VAL A 208 18.75 -6.39 -28.61
C VAL A 208 19.49 -7.55 -29.27
N ASP A 209 20.67 -7.30 -29.85
CA ASP A 209 21.45 -8.33 -30.55
C ASP A 209 22.07 -9.32 -29.56
N ALA A 210 22.53 -8.84 -28.39
CA ALA A 210 23.03 -9.69 -27.32
C ALA A 210 21.92 -10.62 -26.78
N ALA A 211 20.70 -10.11 -26.62
CA ALA A 211 19.56 -10.89 -26.15
C ALA A 211 19.12 -11.98 -27.17
N LEU A 212 19.18 -11.66 -28.46
CA LEU A 212 18.81 -12.59 -29.55
C LEU A 212 19.82 -13.72 -29.72
N GLN A 213 21.11 -13.48 -29.48
CA GLN A 213 22.13 -14.53 -29.55
C GLN A 213 21.97 -15.56 -28.43
N GLU A 214 21.67 -15.10 -27.20
CA GLU A 214 21.47 -16.01 -26.06
C GLU A 214 20.19 -16.86 -26.25
N LEU A 215 19.16 -16.29 -26.87
CA LEU A 215 17.94 -17.03 -27.19
C LEU A 215 18.19 -18.11 -28.26
N LYS A 216 18.91 -17.77 -29.33
CA LYS A 216 19.26 -18.73 -30.39
C LYS A 216 20.17 -19.85 -29.88
N ARG A 217 21.09 -19.56 -28.95
CA ARG A 217 21.94 -20.57 -28.30
C ARG A 217 21.09 -21.57 -27.51
N ARG A 218 20.15 -21.08 -26.70
CA ARG A 218 19.26 -21.91 -25.88
C ARG A 218 18.30 -22.78 -26.69
N MET A 219 17.90 -22.34 -27.88
CA MET A 219 17.03 -23.14 -28.74
C MET A 219 17.78 -24.27 -29.46
N LYS A 220 19.07 -24.10 -29.76
CA LYS A 220 19.89 -25.12 -30.44
C LYS A 220 20.29 -26.29 -29.54
N GLU A 221 20.31 -26.09 -28.22
CA GLU A 221 20.60 -27.14 -27.22
C GLU A 221 19.37 -28.00 -26.87
N LYS A 222 18.17 -27.66 -27.38
CA LYS A 222 16.91 -28.34 -27.07
C LYS A 222 16.28 -29.11 -28.25
N GLY A 223 17.00 -29.27 -29.37
CA GLY A 223 16.62 -30.14 -30.49
C GLY A 223 17.65 -31.23 -30.71
#